data_AF-A0A5E4DBJ8-F1
#
_entry.id   AF-A0A5E4DBJ8-F1
#
_cell.length_a   1.000
_cell.length_b   1.000
_cell.length_c   1.000
_cell.angle_alpha   90.00
_cell.angle_beta   90.00
_cell.angle_gamma   90.00
#
_symmetry.space_group_name_H-M   'P 1'
#
loop_
_entity.id
_entity.type
_entity.pdbx_description
1 polymer ?
#
loop_
_entity_poly.entity_id
_entity_poly.type
_entity_poly.pdbx_seq_one_letter_code
_entity_poly.pdbx_strand_id
1 'polypeptide(L)'
;MAIEDCSSSSNDLTQRVEEENPAFWNQKAAKALDAAKKLKSLQTSAKNLIIFLGDGECAMLVHPVVLTGLEPRATAGSRPALGLRPDGNLLLQGWACPRGEGQVQGKLGPETPLAMDHFPYMALSKTYSVDRQVPDSASTATAYLCGVKANYKTIGLSAAAHFDQCNTARGNEVVSVMYRAKKAGKSVGVVTTTRVQHASPAGTYAHTVNRNWYSDADMPASALQEGCQDIATQLVSNMDNDVSTKGSYPTKSMRL
;
A
#
# COMPACT_ATOMS: atom_id res chain seq x y z
N MET A 1 21.16 -23.45 8.58
CA MET A 1 21.67 -22.09 8.82
C MET A 1 23.01 -22.00 8.14
N ALA A 2 23.01 -21.67 6.84
CA ALA A 2 24.24 -21.37 6.12
C ALA A 2 24.38 -19.85 6.16
N ILE A 3 25.38 -19.38 6.89
CA ILE A 3 25.93 -18.04 6.68
C ILE A 3 26.82 -18.22 5.46
N GLU A 4 26.32 -17.87 4.27
CA GLU A 4 27.21 -17.68 3.12
C GLU A 4 27.98 -16.39 3.36
N ASP A 5 29.31 -16.52 3.42
CA ASP A 5 30.26 -15.43 3.51
C ASP A 5 29.97 -14.35 2.46
N CYS A 6 29.79 -13.10 2.91
CA CYS A 6 29.83 -11.93 2.04
C CYS A 6 31.27 -11.78 1.51
N SER A 7 31.59 -12.45 0.40
CA SER A 7 32.82 -12.15 -0.34
C SER A 7 32.75 -10.71 -0.87
N SER A 8 33.67 -9.88 -0.40
CA SER A 8 33.82 -8.48 -0.81
C SER A 8 34.18 -8.39 -2.29
N SER A 9 33.27 -7.85 -3.10
CA SER A 9 33.54 -7.57 -4.52
C SER A 9 34.44 -6.32 -4.64
N SER A 10 35.24 -6.23 -5.71
CA SER A 10 36.16 -5.10 -5.98
C SER A 10 35.45 -3.73 -6.11
N ASN A 11 34.13 -3.71 -6.35
CA ASN A 11 33.31 -2.51 -6.35
C ASN A 11 33.12 -1.91 -4.94
N ASP A 12 33.11 -2.74 -3.89
CA ASP A 12 32.95 -2.31 -2.48
C ASP A 12 34.07 -1.36 -2.05
N LEU A 13 35.32 -1.71 -2.38
CA LEU A 13 36.51 -0.92 -2.00
C LEU A 13 36.59 0.41 -2.76
N THR A 14 36.19 0.43 -4.03
CA THR A 14 36.27 1.65 -4.87
C THR A 14 35.27 2.71 -4.42
N GLN A 15 34.06 2.28 -4.03
CA GLN A 15 32.99 3.16 -3.57
C GLN A 15 33.30 3.79 -2.21
N ARG A 16 33.93 3.05 -1.28
CA ARG A 16 34.40 3.62 0.00
C ARG A 16 35.45 4.71 -0.18
N VAL A 17 36.36 4.54 -1.14
CA VAL A 17 37.43 5.52 -1.41
C VAL A 17 36.88 6.84 -1.97
N GLU A 18 35.80 6.81 -2.75
CA GLU A 18 35.14 8.04 -3.23
C GLU A 18 34.43 8.80 -2.11
N GLU A 19 33.80 8.08 -1.17
CA GLU A 19 33.09 8.66 -0.03
C GLU A 19 34.02 9.30 1.02
N GLU A 20 35.31 8.97 1.02
CA GLU A 20 36.33 9.64 1.85
C GLU A 20 36.57 11.10 1.44
N ASN A 21 36.32 11.46 0.18
CA ASN A 21 36.53 12.82 -0.32
C ASN A 21 35.30 13.72 -0.02
N PRO A 22 35.45 14.82 0.73
CA PRO A 22 34.33 15.75 0.99
C PRO A 22 33.66 16.32 -0.26
N ALA A 23 34.39 16.41 -1.39
CA ALA A 23 33.84 16.86 -2.66
C ALA A 23 32.70 15.98 -3.16
N PHE A 24 32.73 14.66 -2.90
CA PHE A 24 31.67 13.73 -3.25
C PHE A 24 30.34 14.11 -2.58
N TRP A 25 30.37 14.33 -1.27
CA TRP A 25 29.18 14.71 -0.49
C TRP A 25 28.65 16.09 -0.88
N ASN A 26 29.54 17.06 -1.09
CA ASN A 26 29.15 18.42 -1.52
C ASN A 26 28.49 18.41 -2.90
N GLN A 27 29.01 17.64 -3.86
CA GLN A 27 28.39 17.49 -5.17
C GLN A 27 27.04 16.77 -5.09
N LYS A 28 26.92 15.73 -4.26
CA LYS A 28 25.65 15.01 -4.04
C LYS A 28 24.59 15.95 -3.44
N ALA A 29 24.96 16.76 -2.46
CA ALA A 29 24.09 17.76 -1.84
C ALA A 29 23.67 18.86 -2.83
N ALA A 30 24.60 19.39 -3.63
CA ALA A 30 24.30 20.41 -4.65
C ALA A 30 23.30 19.90 -5.69
N LYS A 31 23.47 18.66 -6.17
CA LYS A 31 22.52 18.01 -7.09
C LYS A 31 21.13 17.85 -6.46
N ALA A 32 21.06 17.44 -5.19
CA ALA A 32 19.80 17.30 -4.47
C ALA A 32 19.08 18.65 -4.31
N LEU A 33 19.82 19.72 -4.00
CA LEU A 33 19.28 21.08 -3.89
C LEU A 33 18.73 21.58 -5.24
N ASP A 34 19.46 21.36 -6.33
CA ASP A 34 19.01 21.76 -7.66
C ASP A 34 17.78 20.97 -8.13
N ALA A 35 17.66 19.69 -7.74
CA ALA A 35 16.45 18.92 -7.95
C ALA A 35 15.27 19.49 -7.13
N ALA A 36 15.49 19.80 -5.86
CA ALA A 36 14.46 20.37 -4.98
C ALA A 36 13.94 21.73 -5.49
N LYS A 37 14.82 22.62 -5.97
CA LYS A 37 14.43 23.92 -6.54
C LYS A 37 13.54 23.81 -7.78
N LYS A 38 13.61 22.70 -8.51
CA LYS A 38 12.82 22.46 -9.72
C LYS A 38 11.46 21.84 -9.44
N LEU A 39 11.19 21.42 -8.20
CA LEU A 39 9.90 20.85 -7.83
C LEU A 39 8.79 21.90 -7.97
N LYS A 40 7.74 21.55 -8.70
CA LYS A 40 6.53 22.36 -8.87
C LYS A 40 5.34 21.57 -8.38
N SER A 41 4.47 22.22 -7.61
CA SER A 41 3.19 21.63 -7.21
C SER A 41 2.31 21.41 -8.43
N LEU A 42 1.69 20.24 -8.53
CA LEU A 42 0.63 19.99 -9.51
C LEU A 42 -0.68 20.57 -8.97
N GLN A 43 -1.30 21.48 -9.74
CA GLN A 43 -2.54 22.17 -9.36
C GLN A 43 -3.79 21.56 -10.02
N THR A 44 -3.67 20.36 -10.56
CA THR A 44 -4.75 19.65 -11.26
C THR A 44 -5.30 18.51 -10.42
N SER A 45 -6.56 18.14 -10.66
CA SER A 45 -7.16 16.97 -10.03
C SER A 45 -6.59 15.66 -10.57
N ALA A 46 -6.49 14.66 -9.70
CA ALA A 46 -6.03 13.33 -10.05
C ALA A 46 -7.07 12.55 -10.86
N LYS A 47 -6.64 11.97 -11.99
CA LYS A 47 -7.45 10.98 -12.71
C LYS A 47 -7.44 9.63 -11.99
N ASN A 48 -6.26 9.21 -11.53
CA ASN A 48 -6.01 7.93 -10.89
C ASN A 48 -5.45 8.16 -9.47
N LEU A 49 -5.79 7.26 -8.55
CA LEU A 49 -5.28 7.24 -7.19
C LEU A 49 -4.66 5.87 -6.93
N ILE A 50 -3.41 5.83 -6.46
CA ILE A 50 -2.71 4.58 -6.12
C ILE A 50 -2.15 4.71 -4.71
N ILE A 51 -2.39 3.72 -3.87
CA ILE A 51 -1.86 3.64 -2.51
C ILE A 51 -1.01 2.38 -2.44
N PHE A 52 0.30 2.57 -2.25
CA PHE A 52 1.23 1.48 -1.97
C PHE A 52 1.37 1.33 -0.46
N LEU A 53 1.15 0.13 0.06
CA LEU A 53 1.18 -0.17 1.48
C LEU A 53 2.17 -1.31 1.76
N GLY A 54 3.18 -1.04 2.58
CA GLY A 54 4.04 -2.04 3.21
C GLY A 54 3.55 -2.34 4.63
N ASP A 55 2.99 -3.54 4.85
CA ASP A 55 2.49 -3.97 6.17
C ASP A 55 3.69 -4.38 7.04
N GLY A 56 3.90 -3.70 8.17
CA GLY A 56 5.02 -4.00 9.10
C GLY A 56 6.34 -3.26 8.85
N GLU A 57 6.39 -2.30 7.92
CA GLU A 57 7.55 -1.42 7.74
C GLU A 57 7.70 -0.48 8.96
N CYS A 58 8.84 -0.53 9.67
CA CYS A 58 9.08 0.25 10.90
C CYS A 58 9.03 1.77 10.68
N ALA A 59 9.25 2.23 9.46
CA ALA A 59 8.91 3.57 9.01
C ALA A 59 7.67 3.46 8.14
N MET A 60 6.47 3.57 8.73
CA MET A 60 5.24 3.69 7.95
C MET A 60 5.22 5.08 7.28
N LEU A 61 6.08 5.25 6.28
CA LEU A 61 6.06 6.35 5.34
C LEU A 61 4.87 6.10 4.42
N VAL A 62 3.73 6.68 4.78
CA VAL A 62 2.61 6.74 3.86
C VAL A 62 3.04 7.65 2.72
N HIS A 63 3.35 7.04 1.57
CA HIS A 63 3.54 7.76 0.33
C HIS A 63 2.21 7.76 -0.42
N PRO A 64 1.34 8.79 -0.27
CA PRO A 64 0.18 8.91 -1.14
C PRO A 64 0.68 9.23 -2.55
N VAL A 65 0.72 8.22 -3.41
CA VAL A 65 1.12 8.41 -4.81
C VAL A 65 -0.12 8.76 -5.62
N VAL A 66 -0.32 10.05 -5.82
CA VAL A 66 -1.32 10.55 -6.76
C VAL A 66 -0.71 10.53 -8.17
N LEU A 67 -0.92 9.45 -8.92
CA LEU A 67 -0.52 9.42 -10.34
C LEU A 67 -1.55 10.17 -11.20
N THR A 68 -1.29 11.45 -11.48
CA THR A 68 -1.97 12.17 -12.56
C THR A 68 -1.38 11.70 -13.89
N GLY A 69 -2.19 11.06 -14.73
CA GLY A 69 -1.75 10.41 -15.97
C GLY A 69 -0.95 11.31 -16.93
N LEU A 70 0.24 10.84 -17.28
CA LEU A 70 0.86 11.13 -18.57
C LEU A 70 0.38 10.05 -19.54
N GLU A 71 -0.30 10.44 -20.62
CA GLU A 71 -0.39 9.58 -21.80
C GLU A 71 1.02 9.37 -22.37
N PRO A 72 1.36 8.16 -22.86
CA PRO A 72 2.69 7.87 -23.36
C PRO A 72 2.91 8.56 -24.71
N ARG A 73 3.52 9.75 -24.70
CA ARG A 73 4.16 10.30 -25.90
C ARG A 73 5.57 9.74 -25.97
N ALA A 74 5.75 8.70 -26.79
CA ALA A 74 7.05 8.14 -27.12
C ALA A 74 7.96 9.26 -27.67
N THR A 75 8.87 9.75 -26.83
CA THR A 75 10.04 10.51 -27.27
C THR A 75 11.26 9.73 -26.83
N ALA A 76 12.02 9.28 -27.82
CA ALA A 76 13.24 8.51 -27.62
C ALA A 76 14.25 9.37 -26.86
N GLY A 77 14.82 8.83 -25.77
CA GLY A 77 15.99 9.44 -25.13
C GLY A 77 15.93 9.68 -23.61
N SER A 78 15.26 8.84 -22.82
CA SER A 78 15.57 8.62 -21.39
C SER A 78 14.57 7.63 -20.81
N ARG A 79 15.02 6.42 -20.42
CA ARG A 79 14.14 5.39 -19.84
C ARG A 79 13.77 5.80 -18.40
N PRO A 80 12.48 6.01 -18.06
CA PRO A 80 12.07 6.07 -16.67
C PRO A 80 12.04 4.64 -16.09
N ALA A 81 12.42 4.51 -14.82
CA ALA A 81 12.43 3.26 -14.05
C ALA A 81 11.02 2.78 -13.69
N LEU A 82 10.20 2.51 -14.70
CA LEU A 82 8.95 1.75 -14.59
C LEU A 82 8.87 0.81 -15.80
N GLY A 83 9.56 -0.33 -15.69
CA GLY A 83 9.60 -1.33 -16.76
C GLY A 83 8.38 -2.25 -16.68
N LEU A 84 7.37 -2.00 -17.52
CA LEU A 84 6.48 -3.07 -17.98
C LEU A 84 7.31 -4.06 -18.80
N ARG A 85 7.20 -5.36 -18.51
CA ARG A 85 7.78 -6.38 -19.39
C ARG A 85 7.06 -6.36 -20.76
N PRO A 86 7.69 -6.85 -21.84
CA PRO A 86 7.07 -6.95 -23.17
C PRO A 86 5.80 -7.83 -23.21
N ASP A 87 5.57 -8.64 -22.18
CA ASP A 87 4.39 -9.49 -21.99
C ASP A 87 3.22 -8.79 -21.25
N GLY A 88 3.37 -7.50 -20.89
CA GLY A 88 2.34 -6.72 -20.21
C GLY A 88 2.23 -6.99 -18.71
N ASN A 89 3.12 -7.78 -18.11
CA ASN A 89 3.13 -8.01 -16.67
C ASN A 89 3.82 -6.87 -15.91
N LEU A 90 3.18 -6.41 -14.83
CA LEU A 90 3.76 -5.50 -13.84
C LEU A 90 4.84 -6.26 -13.06
N LEU A 91 6.09 -5.80 -13.12
CA LEU A 91 7.10 -6.23 -12.16
C LEU A 91 6.75 -5.62 -10.80
N LEU A 92 6.18 -6.43 -9.92
CA LEU A 92 6.20 -6.15 -8.48
C LEU A 92 7.66 -6.20 -8.04
N GLN A 93 8.34 -5.06 -8.02
CA GLN A 93 9.48 -4.89 -7.11
C GLN A 93 8.88 -5.09 -5.72
N GLY A 94 9.10 -6.26 -5.12
CA GLY A 94 8.74 -6.47 -3.73
C GLY A 94 9.45 -5.41 -2.89
N TRP A 95 8.79 -4.96 -1.82
CA TRP A 95 9.40 -4.06 -0.84
C TRP A 95 10.67 -4.72 -0.30
N ALA A 96 11.82 -4.32 -0.81
CA ALA A 96 13.11 -4.80 -0.37
C ALA A 96 13.84 -3.66 0.33
N CYS A 97 14.50 -3.99 1.43
CA CYS A 97 15.35 -3.04 2.15
C CYS A 97 16.47 -2.55 1.21
N PRO A 98 16.90 -1.27 1.28
CA PRO A 98 17.95 -0.72 0.41
C PRO A 98 19.22 -1.58 0.38
N ARG A 99 19.56 -2.18 1.53
CA ARG A 99 20.67 -3.14 1.64
C ARG A 99 20.50 -4.33 0.71
N GLY A 100 19.33 -4.97 0.74
CA GLY A 100 19.04 -6.14 -0.09
C GLY A 100 19.02 -5.78 -1.57
N GLU A 101 18.39 -4.66 -1.95
CA GLU A 101 18.37 -4.22 -3.35
C GLU A 101 19.75 -3.84 -3.88
N GLY A 102 20.53 -3.07 -3.12
CA GLY A 102 21.87 -2.68 -3.54
C GLY A 102 22.81 -3.88 -3.64
N GLN A 103 22.73 -4.85 -2.73
CA GLN A 103 23.52 -6.09 -2.80
C GLN A 103 23.18 -6.92 -4.06
N VAL A 104 21.89 -7.03 -4.42
CA VAL A 104 21.47 -7.68 -5.68
C VAL A 104 21.98 -6.93 -6.92
N GLN A 105 22.17 -5.60 -6.81
CA GLN A 105 22.72 -4.75 -7.87
C GLN A 105 24.26 -4.67 -7.84
N GLY A 106 24.95 -5.43 -6.97
CA GLY A 106 26.41 -5.40 -6.85
C GLY A 106 26.96 -4.09 -6.26
N LYS A 107 26.13 -3.37 -5.50
CA LYS A 107 26.43 -2.16 -4.73
C LYS A 107 26.49 -2.47 -3.23
N LEU A 108 26.95 -1.52 -2.43
CA LEU A 108 27.10 -1.71 -0.98
C LEU A 108 25.77 -1.88 -0.25
N GLY A 109 24.69 -1.34 -0.81
CA GLY A 109 23.35 -1.48 -0.25
C GLY A 109 22.72 -0.13 0.13
N PRO A 110 23.10 0.46 1.27
CA PRO A 110 22.37 1.58 1.89
C PRO A 110 22.30 2.85 1.04
N GLU A 111 23.22 3.03 0.12
CA GLU A 111 23.31 4.16 -0.80
C GLU A 111 22.53 3.95 -2.10
N THR A 112 21.96 2.76 -2.30
CA THR A 112 21.10 2.45 -3.43
C THR A 112 19.68 2.92 -3.12
N PRO A 113 19.19 3.98 -3.80
CA PRO A 113 17.84 4.47 -3.54
C PRO A 113 16.81 3.45 -4.04
N LEU A 114 15.81 3.18 -3.22
CA LEU A 114 14.63 2.41 -3.62
C LEU A 114 13.76 3.23 -4.59
N ALA A 115 12.81 2.56 -5.26
CA ALA A 115 11.81 3.26 -6.06
C ALA A 115 11.03 4.30 -5.24
N MET A 116 10.78 4.02 -3.95
CA MET A 116 10.11 4.95 -3.03
C MET A 116 10.95 6.18 -2.65
N ASP A 117 12.28 6.05 -2.63
CA ASP A 117 13.18 7.16 -2.27
C ASP A 117 13.20 8.27 -3.34
N HIS A 118 12.64 7.98 -4.53
CA HIS A 118 12.48 8.96 -5.60
C HIS A 118 11.18 9.78 -5.48
N PHE A 119 10.30 9.50 -4.51
CA PHE A 119 9.11 10.34 -4.31
C PHE A 119 9.52 11.73 -3.78
N PRO A 120 9.05 12.83 -4.42
CA PRO A 120 9.48 14.18 -4.08
C PRO A 120 8.86 14.74 -2.80
N TYR A 121 7.82 14.08 -2.27
CA TYR A 121 7.10 14.50 -1.08
C TYR A 121 7.12 13.39 -0.04
N MET A 122 7.49 13.76 1.18
CA MET A 122 7.58 12.85 2.32
C MET A 122 6.83 13.46 3.51
N ALA A 123 6.13 12.62 4.26
CA ALA A 123 5.45 13.02 5.49
C ALA A 123 5.57 11.91 6.53
N LEU A 124 5.55 12.30 7.81
CA LEU A 124 5.46 11.36 8.92
C LEU A 124 3.99 11.17 9.30
N SER A 125 3.57 9.92 9.47
CA SER A 125 2.21 9.54 9.85
C SER A 125 2.16 9.05 11.30
N LYS A 126 1.24 9.61 12.10
CA LYS A 126 1.01 9.16 13.49
C LYS A 126 0.00 8.01 13.51
N THR A 127 0.50 6.79 13.73
CA THR A 127 -0.24 5.54 13.48
C THR A 127 -1.12 5.04 14.62
N TYR A 128 -1.07 5.64 15.82
CA TYR A 128 -1.86 5.19 16.98
C TYR A 128 -3.35 4.94 16.67
N SER A 129 -3.92 3.88 17.22
CA SER A 129 -5.38 3.61 17.21
C SER A 129 -6.06 4.45 18.30
N VAL A 130 -7.38 4.59 18.26
CA VAL A 130 -8.08 5.41 19.28
C VAL A 130 -7.90 4.85 20.69
N ASP A 131 -7.87 3.52 20.82
CA ASP A 131 -7.77 2.79 22.08
C ASP A 131 -6.34 2.28 22.41
N ARG A 132 -5.38 2.37 21.46
CA ARG A 132 -4.01 1.84 21.65
C ARG A 132 -2.93 2.69 20.99
N GLN A 133 -1.81 2.86 21.69
CA GLN A 133 -0.63 3.55 21.16
C GLN A 133 0.07 2.76 20.05
N VAL A 134 0.20 1.45 20.24
CA VAL A 134 0.69 0.51 19.21
C VAL A 134 -0.52 -0.06 18.48
N PRO A 135 -0.74 0.32 17.21
CA PRO A 135 -1.92 -0.08 16.47
C PRO A 135 -1.78 -1.50 15.90
N ASP A 136 -2.85 -1.99 15.25
CA ASP A 136 -2.78 -3.13 14.34
C ASP A 136 -3.13 -2.72 12.91
N SER A 137 -2.90 -3.63 11.95
CA SER A 137 -3.20 -3.40 10.54
C SER A 137 -4.67 -3.00 10.31
N ALA A 138 -5.64 -3.52 11.07
CA ALA A 138 -7.08 -3.23 10.88
C ALA A 138 -7.45 -1.79 11.22
N SER A 139 -7.06 -1.34 12.41
CA SER A 139 -7.33 0.03 12.85
C SER A 139 -6.59 1.05 11.98
N THR A 140 -5.35 0.75 11.56
CA THR A 140 -4.63 1.60 10.60
C THR A 140 -5.27 1.61 9.22
N ALA A 141 -5.79 0.47 8.73
CA ALA A 141 -6.46 0.38 7.44
C ALA A 141 -7.65 1.34 7.37
N THR A 142 -8.47 1.37 8.42
CA THR A 142 -9.57 2.32 8.53
C THR A 142 -9.09 3.77 8.49
N ALA A 143 -7.96 4.08 9.13
CA ALA A 143 -7.41 5.42 9.14
C ALA A 143 -6.95 5.89 7.74
N TYR A 144 -6.10 5.12 7.03
CA TYR A 144 -5.57 5.56 5.74
C TYR A 144 -6.49 5.27 4.54
N LEU A 145 -7.47 4.37 4.66
CA LEU A 145 -8.44 4.07 3.58
C LEU A 145 -9.78 4.78 3.75
N CYS A 146 -10.25 4.99 4.98
CA CYS A 146 -11.55 5.65 5.23
C CYS A 146 -11.40 7.09 5.75
N GLY A 147 -10.21 7.46 6.24
CA GLY A 147 -9.94 8.79 6.80
C GLY A 147 -10.42 8.96 8.24
N VAL A 148 -10.72 7.87 8.96
CA VAL A 148 -11.24 7.88 10.34
C VAL A 148 -10.42 6.91 11.18
N LYS A 149 -9.92 7.35 12.34
CA LYS A 149 -9.25 6.45 13.28
C LYS A 149 -10.26 5.53 13.95
N ALA A 150 -9.89 4.27 14.11
CA ALA A 150 -10.73 3.22 14.66
C ALA A 150 -10.09 2.56 15.88
N ASN A 151 -10.84 1.66 16.52
CA ASN A 151 -10.36 0.81 17.60
C ASN A 151 -9.57 -0.38 17.06
N TYR A 152 -8.62 -0.86 17.86
CA TYR A 152 -7.79 -2.03 17.57
C TYR A 152 -8.63 -3.24 17.11
N LYS A 153 -8.17 -3.95 16.08
CA LYS A 153 -8.83 -5.13 15.44
C LYS A 153 -10.19 -4.88 14.75
N THR A 154 -10.68 -3.64 14.70
CA THR A 154 -11.89 -3.29 13.92
C THR A 154 -11.51 -2.75 12.52
N ILE A 155 -12.33 -3.05 11.51
CA ILE A 155 -12.09 -2.68 10.10
C ILE A 155 -13.29 -1.90 9.59
N GLY A 156 -13.06 -0.72 9.00
CA GLY A 156 -14.12 0.05 8.34
C GLY A 156 -15.19 0.57 9.30
N LEU A 157 -14.91 0.63 10.60
CA LEU A 157 -15.83 1.13 11.62
C LEU A 157 -15.22 2.32 12.37
N SER A 158 -16.06 3.21 12.88
CA SER A 158 -15.66 4.27 13.78
C SER A 158 -15.22 3.71 15.14
N ALA A 159 -14.56 4.52 15.96
CA ALA A 159 -14.17 4.14 17.31
C ALA A 159 -15.34 3.98 18.31
N ALA A 160 -16.59 4.19 17.87
CA ALA A 160 -17.77 3.84 18.67
C ALA A 160 -18.11 2.34 18.57
N ALA A 161 -17.56 1.62 17.57
CA ALA A 161 -17.67 0.17 17.50
C ALA A 161 -16.62 -0.50 18.39
N HIS A 162 -17.01 -1.57 19.07
CA HIS A 162 -16.15 -2.31 19.99
C HIS A 162 -15.72 -3.64 19.39
N PHE A 163 -14.47 -4.03 19.68
CA PHE A 163 -13.90 -5.29 19.22
C PHE A 163 -14.78 -6.48 19.63
N ASP A 164 -15.10 -7.34 18.66
CA ASP A 164 -15.85 -8.59 18.83
C ASP A 164 -17.31 -8.42 19.31
N GLN A 165 -17.88 -7.22 19.22
CA GLN A 165 -19.27 -6.92 19.61
C GLN A 165 -20.11 -6.54 18.40
N CYS A 166 -20.74 -7.53 17.75
CA CYS A 166 -21.46 -7.34 16.49
C CYS A 166 -22.56 -6.27 16.57
N ASN A 167 -23.34 -6.26 17.64
CA ASN A 167 -24.33 -5.22 17.94
C ASN A 167 -23.81 -3.77 17.89
N THR A 168 -22.51 -3.53 18.02
CA THR A 168 -21.89 -2.18 17.93
C THR A 168 -21.44 -1.80 16.51
N ALA A 169 -21.53 -2.71 15.54
CA ALA A 169 -21.11 -2.44 14.16
C ALA A 169 -22.06 -1.46 13.46
N ARG A 170 -23.38 -1.68 13.62
CA ARG A 170 -24.42 -0.98 12.87
C ARG A 170 -24.48 0.50 13.24
N GLY A 171 -24.44 1.35 12.22
CA GLY A 171 -24.45 2.82 12.36
C GLY A 171 -23.07 3.43 12.58
N ASN A 172 -22.02 2.59 12.72
CA ASN A 172 -20.65 3.01 12.90
C ASN A 172 -19.78 2.76 11.66
N GLU A 173 -20.37 2.37 10.53
CA GLU A 173 -19.67 2.11 9.28
C GLU A 173 -19.06 3.40 8.70
N VAL A 174 -17.77 3.33 8.34
CA VAL A 174 -17.05 4.44 7.69
C VAL A 174 -16.61 4.04 6.29
N VAL A 175 -17.06 4.81 5.31
CA VAL A 175 -16.89 4.50 3.89
C VAL A 175 -15.47 4.80 3.41
N SER A 176 -14.85 3.83 2.75
CA SER A 176 -13.50 3.94 2.20
C SER A 176 -13.42 4.88 0.99
N VAL A 177 -12.23 5.40 0.70
CA VAL A 177 -11.94 6.17 -0.52
C VAL A 177 -12.15 5.30 -1.77
N MET A 178 -11.89 4.00 -1.69
CA MET A 178 -12.14 3.07 -2.80
C MET A 178 -13.64 2.99 -3.12
N TYR A 179 -14.50 2.87 -2.11
CA TYR A 179 -15.95 2.90 -2.30
C TYR A 179 -16.42 4.24 -2.88
N ARG A 180 -15.89 5.36 -2.37
CA ARG A 180 -16.18 6.70 -2.92
C ARG A 180 -15.77 6.83 -4.39
N ALA A 181 -14.62 6.24 -4.76
CA ALA A 181 -14.16 6.21 -6.15
C ALA A 181 -15.08 5.38 -7.05
N LYS A 182 -15.50 4.19 -6.59
CA LYS A 182 -16.49 3.36 -7.30
C LYS A 182 -17.81 4.09 -7.50
N LYS A 183 -18.34 4.74 -6.46
CA LYS A 183 -19.57 5.57 -6.53
C LYS A 183 -19.43 6.74 -7.51
N ALA A 184 -18.22 7.25 -7.72
CA ALA A 184 -17.92 8.27 -8.71
C ALA A 184 -17.68 7.70 -10.14
N GLY A 185 -18.00 6.42 -10.39
CA GLY A 185 -17.85 5.76 -11.69
C GLY A 185 -16.43 5.39 -12.06
N LYS A 186 -15.49 5.35 -11.09
CA LYS A 186 -14.11 4.92 -11.34
C LYS A 186 -13.97 3.41 -11.16
N SER A 187 -13.11 2.80 -11.98
CA SER A 187 -12.64 1.43 -11.74
C SER A 187 -11.80 1.39 -10.46
N VAL A 188 -11.92 0.29 -9.72
CA VAL A 188 -11.24 0.08 -8.43
C VAL A 188 -10.62 -1.31 -8.41
N GLY A 189 -9.54 -1.49 -7.65
CA GLY A 189 -8.88 -2.78 -7.54
C GLY A 189 -8.01 -2.87 -6.30
N VAL A 190 -7.90 -4.08 -5.76
CA VAL A 190 -7.09 -4.39 -4.59
C VAL A 190 -6.06 -5.45 -4.99
N VAL A 191 -4.79 -5.17 -4.72
CA VAL A 191 -3.69 -6.11 -4.98
C VAL A 191 -2.91 -6.28 -3.68
N THR A 192 -2.71 -7.52 -3.26
CA THR A 192 -1.98 -7.86 -2.04
C THR A 192 -1.26 -9.20 -2.21
N THR A 193 -0.20 -9.41 -1.46
CA THR A 193 0.48 -10.70 -1.30
C THR A 193 -0.10 -11.52 -0.15
N THR A 194 -0.96 -10.91 0.67
CA THR A 194 -1.68 -11.59 1.76
C THR A 194 -3.02 -12.16 1.27
N ARG A 195 -3.83 -12.71 2.17
CA ARG A 195 -5.23 -13.05 1.85
C ARG A 195 -5.97 -11.76 1.51
N VAL A 196 -6.85 -11.78 0.51
CA VAL A 196 -7.68 -10.62 0.15
C VAL A 196 -8.62 -10.19 1.29
N GLN A 197 -8.92 -11.12 2.21
CA GLN A 197 -9.68 -10.93 3.44
C GLN A 197 -8.83 -10.43 4.62
N HIS A 198 -7.51 -10.27 4.45
CA HIS A 198 -6.66 -9.74 5.51
C HIS A 198 -7.04 -8.29 5.85
N ALA A 199 -6.66 -7.81 7.04
CA ALA A 199 -7.10 -6.52 7.55
C ALA A 199 -6.84 -5.33 6.61
N SER A 200 -5.63 -5.27 6.04
CA SER A 200 -5.18 -4.18 5.16
C SER A 200 -6.00 -4.06 3.87
N PRO A 201 -6.19 -5.12 3.06
CA PRO A 201 -7.09 -5.08 1.91
C PRO A 201 -8.56 -4.96 2.32
N ALA A 202 -8.99 -5.60 3.43
CA ALA A 202 -10.37 -5.56 3.89
C ALA A 202 -10.84 -4.14 4.26
N GLY A 203 -9.96 -3.26 4.75
CA GLY A 203 -10.32 -1.85 5.02
C GLY A 203 -10.80 -1.06 3.78
N THR A 204 -10.64 -1.62 2.57
CA THR A 204 -11.16 -1.00 1.36
C THR A 204 -12.64 -1.29 1.12
N TYR A 205 -13.20 -2.39 1.64
CA TYR A 205 -14.56 -2.85 1.32
C TYR A 205 -15.38 -3.37 2.51
N ALA A 206 -14.73 -3.79 3.60
CA ALA A 206 -15.37 -4.47 4.72
C ALA A 206 -15.64 -3.52 5.90
N HIS A 207 -16.70 -3.83 6.62
CA HIS A 207 -17.10 -3.23 7.89
C HIS A 207 -17.26 -4.38 8.90
N THR A 208 -16.32 -4.54 9.82
CA THR A 208 -16.36 -5.62 10.82
C THR A 208 -15.71 -5.20 12.15
N VAL A 209 -16.31 -5.66 13.24
CA VAL A 209 -15.80 -5.49 14.61
C VAL A 209 -14.67 -6.45 14.95
N ASN A 210 -14.42 -7.46 14.10
CA ASN A 210 -13.34 -8.41 14.33
C ASN A 210 -12.67 -8.80 13.00
N ARG A 211 -11.41 -8.36 12.84
CA ARG A 211 -10.56 -8.69 11.68
C ARG A 211 -10.30 -10.18 11.45
N ASN A 212 -10.63 -11.05 12.40
CA ASN A 212 -10.43 -12.49 12.29
C ASN A 212 -11.64 -13.23 11.69
N TRP A 213 -12.76 -12.54 11.43
CA TRP A 213 -13.94 -13.13 10.79
C TRP A 213 -13.72 -13.27 9.28
N TYR A 214 -12.77 -14.09 8.85
CA TYR A 214 -12.42 -14.24 7.44
C TYR A 214 -13.53 -14.93 6.65
N SER A 215 -14.12 -15.98 7.22
CA SER A 215 -15.33 -16.66 6.74
C SER A 215 -16.34 -16.84 7.87
N ASP A 216 -17.55 -17.29 7.52
CA ASP A 216 -18.61 -17.67 8.46
C ASP A 216 -18.14 -18.66 9.54
N ALA A 217 -17.25 -19.59 9.19
CA ALA A 217 -16.64 -20.54 10.13
C ALA A 217 -15.81 -19.89 11.26
N ASP A 218 -15.31 -18.67 11.04
CA ASP A 218 -14.54 -17.91 12.05
C ASP A 218 -15.44 -17.06 12.95
N MET A 219 -16.76 -17.05 12.70
CA MET A 219 -17.72 -16.21 13.41
C MET A 219 -18.45 -16.99 14.50
N PRO A 220 -18.70 -16.37 15.67
CA PRO A 220 -19.59 -16.95 16.65
C PRO A 220 -21.03 -16.96 16.12
N ALA A 221 -21.79 -17.99 16.50
CA ALA A 221 -23.19 -18.13 16.08
C ALA A 221 -24.06 -16.90 16.43
N SER A 222 -23.75 -16.22 17.55
CA SER A 222 -24.43 -14.98 17.95
C SER A 222 -24.21 -13.86 16.94
N ALA A 223 -22.99 -13.66 16.43
CA ALA A 223 -22.70 -12.61 15.45
C ALA A 223 -23.40 -12.86 14.12
N LEU A 224 -23.49 -14.13 13.70
CA LEU A 224 -24.24 -14.52 12.51
C LEU A 224 -25.75 -14.25 12.68
N GLN A 225 -26.30 -14.54 13.86
CA GLN A 225 -27.71 -14.26 14.19
C GLN A 225 -28.01 -12.76 14.30
N GLU A 226 -27.07 -11.97 14.79
CA GLU A 226 -27.15 -10.50 14.86
C GLU A 226 -26.99 -9.83 13.48
N GLY A 227 -26.62 -10.61 12.44
CA GLY A 227 -26.54 -10.14 11.06
C GLY A 227 -25.18 -9.59 10.65
N CYS A 228 -24.13 -9.77 11.45
CA CYS A 228 -22.77 -9.50 10.99
C CYS A 228 -22.39 -10.49 9.89
N GLN A 229 -21.71 -9.99 8.86
CA GLN A 229 -21.20 -10.77 7.76
C GLN A 229 -19.69 -10.96 7.88
N ASP A 230 -19.19 -12.11 7.48
CA ASP A 230 -17.77 -12.37 7.35
C ASP A 230 -17.13 -11.54 6.23
N ILE A 231 -15.80 -11.39 6.29
CA ILE A 231 -15.05 -10.54 5.35
C ILE A 231 -15.13 -11.10 3.93
N ALA A 232 -15.18 -12.43 3.73
CA ALA A 232 -15.28 -13.01 2.39
C ALA A 232 -16.63 -12.73 1.73
N THR A 233 -17.74 -12.82 2.48
CA THR A 233 -19.06 -12.42 2.01
C THR A 233 -19.08 -10.94 1.64
N GLN A 234 -18.53 -10.07 2.51
CA GLN A 234 -18.46 -8.64 2.26
C GLN A 234 -17.61 -8.27 1.03
N LEU A 235 -16.55 -9.03 0.73
CA LEU A 235 -15.74 -8.82 -0.47
C LEU A 235 -16.57 -8.91 -1.75
N VAL A 236 -17.51 -9.86 -1.80
CA VAL A 236 -18.38 -10.04 -2.96
C VAL A 236 -19.55 -9.06 -2.86
N SER A 237 -20.30 -9.05 -1.76
CA SER A 237 -21.56 -8.29 -1.64
C SER A 237 -21.38 -6.77 -1.65
N ASN A 238 -20.34 -6.23 -1.01
CA ASN A 238 -20.14 -4.78 -0.93
C ASN A 238 -19.51 -4.22 -2.22
N MET A 239 -18.87 -5.06 -3.02
CA MET A 239 -18.19 -4.68 -4.26
C MET A 239 -19.02 -4.97 -5.53
N ASP A 240 -19.89 -5.97 -5.54
CA ASP A 240 -20.69 -6.44 -6.71
C ASP A 240 -22.02 -5.70 -6.93
N ASN A 241 -22.30 -4.60 -6.24
CA ASN A 241 -23.41 -3.72 -6.61
C ASN A 241 -23.12 -2.96 -7.93
N ASP A 242 -22.71 -3.67 -9.00
CA ASP A 242 -22.87 -3.36 -10.43
C ASP A 242 -22.20 -4.41 -11.37
N VAL A 243 -22.53 -5.71 -11.27
CA VAL A 243 -22.19 -6.69 -12.33
C VAL A 243 -23.45 -7.37 -12.87
N SER A 244 -24.11 -6.70 -13.82
CA SER A 244 -25.02 -7.35 -14.76
C SER A 244 -24.22 -7.87 -15.96
N THR A 245 -23.65 -9.07 -15.88
CA THR A 245 -23.28 -9.84 -17.08
C THR A 245 -23.58 -11.32 -16.89
N LYS A 246 -24.62 -11.78 -17.59
CA LYS A 246 -24.88 -13.18 -17.92
C LYS A 246 -23.63 -13.80 -18.58
N GLY A 247 -23.28 -15.04 -18.21
CA GLY A 247 -22.52 -15.95 -19.09
C GLY A 247 -21.31 -16.63 -18.47
N SER A 248 -21.35 -17.97 -18.42
CA SER A 248 -20.30 -18.90 -17.99
C SER A 248 -18.97 -18.77 -18.76
N TYR A 249 -17.86 -19.02 -18.05
CA TYR A 249 -16.66 -19.85 -18.37
C TYR A 249 -15.34 -19.24 -17.80
N PRO A 250 -14.31 -20.08 -17.50
CA PRO A 250 -13.53 -19.95 -16.27
C PRO A 250 -12.15 -19.29 -16.42
N THR A 251 -11.66 -18.81 -15.27
CA THR A 251 -10.26 -18.50 -14.92
C THR A 251 -9.46 -17.55 -15.83
N LYS A 252 -9.45 -16.25 -15.47
CA LYS A 252 -8.24 -15.41 -15.42
C LYS A 252 -8.54 -14.05 -14.81
N SER A 253 -7.85 -13.76 -13.69
CA SER A 253 -7.76 -12.43 -13.05
C SER A 253 -9.10 -11.86 -12.56
N MET A 254 -9.27 -11.77 -11.24
CA MET A 254 -10.37 -11.02 -10.64
C MET A 254 -10.12 -9.53 -10.89
N ARG A 255 -10.50 -9.06 -12.08
CA ARG A 255 -10.85 -7.67 -12.32
C ARG A 255 -12.25 -7.48 -11.74
N LEU A 256 -12.35 -6.73 -10.65
CA LEU A 256 -13.57 -6.02 -10.26
C LEU A 256 -13.67 -4.69 -11.04
#